data_AF-A0A7C5CDK8-F1
#
_entry.id   AF-A0A7C5CDK8-F1
#
_cell.length_a   1.000
_cell.length_b   1.000
_cell.length_c   1.000
_cell.angle_alpha   90.00
_cell.angle_beta   90.00
_cell.angle_gamma   90.00
#
_symmetry.space_group_name_H-M   'P 1'
#
loop_
_entity.id
_entity.type
_entity.pdbx_description
1 polymer ?
#
loop_
_entity_poly.entity_id
_entity_poly.type
_entity_poly.pdbx_seq_one_letter_code
_entity_poly.pdbx_strand_id
1 'polypeptide(L)'
;MTEKDETTPTLSPEEFFKVRFINLLKDLGENANKDPETIWLMGSLAGSIIEENQKKSWKEFKLSLSKEAFDRLLAALQAQGNNLAEQKKYKAAYAVETLAISIIAPTMKQDKHLIKGNRLLDSMIGDAIKFYRAKPATSDKLN
;
A
#
# COMPACT_ATOMS: atom_id res chain seq x y z
N MET A 1 -28.72 30.84 -25.82
CA MET A 1 -27.39 30.23 -25.66
C MET A 1 -27.36 29.62 -24.27
N THR A 2 -27.61 28.31 -24.17
CA THR A 2 -27.64 27.59 -22.91
C THR A 2 -26.23 27.05 -22.67
N GLU A 3 -25.51 27.67 -21.74
CA GLU A 3 -24.31 27.08 -21.14
C GLU A 3 -24.74 25.81 -20.43
N LYS A 4 -24.31 24.66 -20.95
CA LYS A 4 -24.38 23.40 -20.23
C LYS A 4 -23.20 23.39 -19.27
N ASP A 5 -23.45 23.71 -18.00
CA ASP A 5 -22.57 23.29 -16.92
C ASP A 5 -22.45 21.77 -16.98
N GLU A 6 -21.30 21.29 -17.45
CA GLU A 6 -20.90 19.89 -17.33
C GLU A 6 -20.65 19.60 -15.85
N THR A 7 -21.69 19.21 -15.13
CA THR A 7 -21.56 18.63 -13.78
C THR A 7 -20.95 17.24 -13.90
N THR A 8 -19.64 17.17 -14.12
CA THR A 8 -18.87 15.97 -13.83
C THR A 8 -19.16 15.62 -12.36
N PRO A 9 -19.74 14.46 -12.03
CA PRO A 9 -19.97 14.13 -10.63
C PRO A 9 -18.61 13.99 -9.94
N THR A 10 -18.24 14.98 -9.14
CA THR A 10 -17.06 14.92 -8.27
C THR A 10 -17.32 13.82 -7.26
N LEU A 11 -16.60 12.70 -7.39
CA LEU A 11 -16.67 11.59 -6.43
C LEU A 11 -16.45 12.11 -5.01
N SER A 12 -17.20 11.60 -4.05
CA SER A 12 -16.86 11.80 -2.64
C SER A 12 -15.48 11.20 -2.34
N PRO A 13 -14.78 11.66 -1.28
CA PRO A 13 -13.48 11.08 -0.90
C PRO A 13 -13.52 9.56 -0.69
N GLU A 14 -14.62 9.04 -0.14
CA GLU A 14 -14.82 7.60 0.08
C GLU A 14 -14.97 6.83 -1.23
N GLU A 15 -15.75 7.36 -2.18
CA GLU A 15 -15.91 6.76 -3.50
C GLU A 15 -14.62 6.80 -4.31
N PHE A 16 -13.89 7.92 -4.25
CA PHE A 16 -12.58 8.05 -4.86
C PHE A 16 -11.61 7.02 -4.30
N PHE A 17 -11.53 6.88 -2.97
CA PHE A 17 -10.71 5.87 -2.32
C PHE A 17 -11.10 4.46 -2.75
N LYS A 18 -12.40 4.15 -2.80
CA LYS A 18 -12.90 2.84 -3.21
C LYS A 18 -12.47 2.49 -4.64
N VAL A 19 -12.56 3.42 -5.58
CA VAL A 19 -12.09 3.22 -6.96
C VAL A 19 -10.58 2.95 -6.97
N ARG A 20 -9.78 3.74 -6.26
CA ARG A 20 -8.32 3.55 -6.17
C ARG A 20 -7.96 2.19 -5.55
N PHE A 21 -8.66 1.81 -4.48
CA PHE A 21 -8.47 0.52 -3.79
C PHE A 21 -8.76 -0.67 -4.72
N ILE A 22 -9.87 -0.63 -5.46
CA ILE A 22 -10.24 -1.70 -6.40
C ILE A 22 -9.21 -1.81 -7.53
N ASN A 23 -8.80 -0.67 -8.09
CA ASN A 23 -7.80 -0.65 -9.17
C ASN A 23 -6.46 -1.22 -8.70
N LEU A 24 -6.02 -0.85 -7.49
CA LEU A 24 -4.80 -1.39 -6.89
C LEU A 24 -4.89 -2.91 -6.69
N LEU A 25 -5.99 -3.42 -6.14
CA LEU A 25 -6.16 -4.86 -5.95
C LEU A 25 -6.15 -5.63 -7.28
N LYS A 26 -6.81 -5.07 -8.31
CA LYS A 26 -6.82 -5.65 -9.64
C LYS A 26 -5.40 -5.70 -10.22
N ASP A 27 -4.69 -4.57 -10.16
CA ASP A 27 -3.34 -4.44 -10.69
C ASP A 27 -2.34 -5.36 -9.98
N LEU A 28 -2.36 -5.41 -8.65
CA LEU A 28 -1.59 -6.40 -7.87
C LEU A 28 -1.91 -7.83 -8.28
N GLY A 29 -3.18 -8.18 -8.43
CA GLY A 29 -3.60 -9.52 -8.85
C GLY A 29 -3.10 -9.91 -10.26
N GLU A 30 -3.10 -8.95 -11.19
CA GLU A 30 -2.68 -9.17 -12.58
C GLU A 30 -1.15 -9.16 -12.77
N ASN A 31 -0.42 -8.46 -11.90
CA ASN A 31 1.01 -8.17 -12.07
C ASN A 31 1.93 -8.76 -10.99
N ALA A 32 1.41 -9.35 -9.89
CA ALA A 32 2.24 -9.90 -8.82
C ALA A 32 3.32 -10.89 -9.31
N ASN A 33 3.02 -11.73 -10.32
CA ASN A 33 3.97 -12.68 -10.89
C ASN A 33 4.83 -12.10 -12.02
N LYS A 34 4.49 -10.92 -12.52
CA LYS A 34 5.17 -10.26 -13.66
C LYS A 34 6.16 -9.20 -13.20
N ASP A 35 5.98 -8.67 -11.99
CA ASP A 35 6.85 -7.65 -11.41
C ASP A 35 7.39 -8.05 -10.03
N PRO A 36 8.33 -9.00 -9.98
CA PRO A 36 8.92 -9.46 -8.72
C PRO A 36 9.71 -8.36 -8.00
N GLU A 37 10.16 -7.33 -8.71
CA GLU A 37 10.85 -6.18 -8.12
C GLU A 37 9.88 -5.33 -7.29
N THR A 38 8.70 -5.00 -7.82
CA THR A 38 7.68 -4.28 -7.06
C THR A 38 7.22 -5.07 -5.83
N ILE A 39 7.04 -6.39 -5.96
CA ILE A 39 6.72 -7.25 -4.81
C ILE A 39 7.86 -7.28 -3.78
N TRP A 40 9.12 -7.31 -4.23
CA TRP A 40 10.27 -7.23 -3.33
C TRP A 40 10.33 -5.90 -2.59
N LEU A 41 10.11 -4.76 -3.27
CA LEU A 41 10.10 -3.42 -2.67
C LEU A 41 8.96 -3.26 -1.66
N MET A 42 7.77 -3.79 -1.96
CA MET A 42 6.65 -3.81 -1.03
C MET A 42 6.99 -4.64 0.22
N GLY A 43 7.59 -5.82 0.02
CA GLY A 43 8.01 -6.70 1.10
C GLY A 43 9.11 -6.12 1.97
N SER A 44 10.10 -5.44 1.38
CA SER A 44 11.19 -4.80 2.12
C SER A 44 10.68 -3.65 2.97
N LEU A 45 9.87 -2.75 2.40
CA LEU A 45 9.32 -1.62 3.12
C LEU A 45 8.40 -2.06 4.27
N ALA A 46 7.44 -2.95 3.98
CA ALA A 46 6.54 -3.45 5.02
C ALA A 46 7.29 -4.27 6.08
N GLY A 47 8.30 -5.04 5.67
CA GLY A 47 9.18 -5.82 6.54
C GLY A 47 9.94 -4.94 7.52
N SER A 48 10.59 -3.88 7.04
CA SER A 48 11.30 -2.91 7.88
C SER A 48 10.34 -2.25 8.88
N ILE A 49 9.16 -1.81 8.45
CA ILE A 49 8.18 -1.17 9.34
C ILE A 49 7.77 -2.12 10.48
N ILE A 50 7.47 -3.39 10.18
CA ILE A 50 7.07 -4.33 11.25
C ILE A 50 8.23 -4.68 12.19
N GLU A 51 9.46 -4.71 11.68
CA GLU A 51 10.67 -5.00 12.46
C GLU A 51 10.99 -3.85 13.41
N GLU A 52 11.00 -2.61 12.91
CA GLU A 52 11.21 -1.39 13.70
C GLU A 52 10.17 -1.23 14.81
N ASN A 53 8.93 -1.70 14.57
CA ASN A 53 7.83 -1.62 15.53
C ASN A 53 7.63 -2.92 16.35
N GLN A 54 8.53 -3.90 16.20
CA GLN A 54 8.49 -5.19 16.91
C GLN A 54 7.16 -5.94 16.78
N LYS A 55 6.59 -5.96 15.56
CA LYS A 55 5.31 -6.62 15.25
C LYS A 55 5.55 -7.90 14.44
N LYS A 56 4.72 -8.92 14.66
CA LYS A 56 4.88 -10.23 14.00
C LYS A 56 4.31 -10.23 12.58
N SER A 57 3.39 -9.32 12.29
CA SER A 57 2.74 -9.23 10.98
C SER A 57 2.29 -7.81 10.65
N TRP A 58 2.11 -7.54 9.36
CA TRP A 58 1.56 -6.28 8.87
C TRP A 58 0.18 -5.97 9.48
N LYS A 59 -0.69 -6.99 9.55
CA LYS A 59 -2.01 -6.86 10.16
C LYS A 59 -1.93 -6.45 11.64
N GLU A 60 -1.06 -7.08 12.41
CA GLU A 60 -0.85 -6.73 13.81
C GLU A 60 -0.32 -5.30 13.97
N PHE A 61 0.62 -4.90 13.11
CA PHE A 61 1.10 -3.52 13.08
C PHE A 61 -0.03 -2.51 12.88
N LYS A 62 -0.89 -2.70 11.85
CA LYS A 62 -2.02 -1.80 11.60
C LYS A 62 -2.97 -1.71 12.79
N LEU A 63 -3.28 -2.83 13.44
CA LEU A 63 -4.17 -2.87 14.60
C LEU A 63 -3.58 -2.19 15.84
N SER A 64 -2.25 -2.05 15.90
CA SER A 64 -1.55 -1.42 17.02
C SER A 64 -1.41 0.11 16.89
N LEU A 65 -1.76 0.69 15.74
CA LEU A 65 -1.63 2.12 15.49
C LEU A 65 -2.63 2.91 16.35
N SER A 66 -2.12 3.85 17.14
CA SER A 66 -2.95 4.94 17.67
C SER A 66 -3.39 5.86 16.53
N LYS A 67 -4.38 6.72 16.77
CA LYS A 67 -4.81 7.70 15.78
C LYS A 67 -3.64 8.61 15.36
N GLU A 68 -2.84 9.07 16.31
CA GLU A 68 -1.70 9.95 16.06
C GLU A 68 -0.60 9.23 15.29
N ALA A 69 -0.35 7.94 15.58
CA ALA A 69 0.61 7.14 14.85
C ALA A 69 0.14 6.86 13.41
N PHE A 70 -1.15 6.61 13.22
CA PHE A 70 -1.78 6.48 11.91
C PHE A 70 -1.62 7.75 11.08
N ASP A 71 -1.98 8.92 11.63
CA ASP A 71 -1.91 10.20 10.92
C ASP A 71 -0.46 10.52 10.51
N ARG A 72 0.52 10.31 11.41
CA ARG A 72 1.95 10.50 11.11
C ARG A 72 2.46 9.55 10.04
N LEU A 73 2.12 8.26 10.13
CA LEU A 73 2.53 7.27 9.16
C LEU A 73 1.97 7.57 7.77
N LEU A 74 0.69 7.94 7.70
CA LEU A 74 0.04 8.28 6.44
C LEU A 74 0.72 9.50 5.79
N ALA A 75 1.02 10.55 6.56
CA ALA A 75 1.74 11.71 6.07
C ALA A 75 3.16 11.35 5.56
N ALA A 76 3.87 10.48 6.28
CA ALA A 76 5.20 10.02 5.87
C ALA A 76 5.16 9.21 4.57
N LEU A 77 4.22 8.27 4.43
CA LEU A 77 4.02 7.50 3.22
C LEU A 77 3.63 8.40 2.04
N GLN A 78 2.77 9.39 2.25
CA GLN A 78 2.41 10.36 1.21
C GLN A 78 3.63 11.15 0.73
N ALA A 79 4.42 11.69 1.66
CA ALA A 79 5.63 12.45 1.32
C ALA A 79 6.65 11.58 0.56
N GLN A 80 6.89 10.36 1.03
CA GLN A 80 7.81 9.41 0.40
C GLN A 80 7.32 9.00 -1.00
N GLY A 81 6.03 8.69 -1.16
CA GLY A 81 5.43 8.30 -2.43
C GLY A 81 5.55 9.41 -3.48
N ASN A 82 5.24 10.65 -3.10
CA ASN A 82 5.38 11.83 -3.97
C ASN A 82 6.83 12.03 -4.40
N ASN A 83 7.77 11.99 -3.45
CA ASN A 83 9.18 12.16 -3.73
C ASN A 83 9.74 11.08 -4.67
N LEU A 84 9.31 9.82 -4.51
CA LEU A 84 9.68 8.72 -5.41
C LEU A 84 9.09 8.91 -6.82
N ALA A 85 7.85 9.38 -6.92
CA ALA A 85 7.20 9.66 -8.19
C ALA A 85 7.88 10.81 -8.95
N GLU A 86 8.28 11.88 -8.25
CA GLU A 86 9.06 12.99 -8.81
C GLU A 86 10.42 12.51 -9.36
N GLN A 87 11.04 11.55 -8.68
CA GLN A 87 12.27 10.89 -9.12
C GLN A 87 12.04 9.82 -10.21
N LYS A 88 10.82 9.65 -10.71
CA LYS A 88 10.43 8.61 -11.68
C LYS A 88 10.66 7.18 -11.21
N LYS A 89 10.77 6.96 -9.90
CA LYS A 89 10.92 5.64 -9.26
C LYS A 89 9.54 5.00 -9.04
N TYR A 90 8.81 4.78 -10.13
CA TYR A 90 7.38 4.43 -10.07
C TYR A 90 7.07 3.14 -9.32
N LYS A 91 7.91 2.11 -9.43
CA LYS A 91 7.74 0.84 -8.70
C LYS A 91 7.82 1.04 -7.18
N ALA A 92 8.79 1.83 -6.73
CA ALA A 92 8.94 2.16 -5.32
C ALA A 92 7.78 3.07 -4.84
N ALA A 93 7.38 4.05 -5.64
CA ALA A 93 6.22 4.89 -5.34
C ALA A 93 4.93 4.05 -5.21
N TYR A 94 4.75 3.06 -6.09
CA TYR A 94 3.63 2.13 -6.06
C TYR A 94 3.64 1.24 -4.80
N ALA A 95 4.81 0.74 -4.39
CA ALA A 95 4.94 -0.02 -3.14
C ALA A 95 4.51 0.83 -1.93
N VAL A 96 4.90 2.11 -1.89
CA VAL A 96 4.49 3.05 -0.84
C VAL A 96 2.98 3.34 -0.89
N GLU A 97 2.42 3.60 -2.08
CA GLU A 97 0.97 3.79 -2.26
C GLU A 97 0.18 2.56 -1.79
N THR A 98 0.68 1.36 -2.06
CA THR A 98 0.08 0.11 -1.63
C THR A 98 -0.03 0.01 -0.10
N LEU A 99 1.04 0.38 0.62
CA LEU A 99 1.00 0.40 2.08
C LEU A 99 0.07 1.49 2.61
N ALA A 100 0.07 2.69 1.99
CA ALA A 100 -0.83 3.78 2.35
C ALA A 100 -2.30 3.38 2.19
N ILE A 101 -2.66 2.74 1.08
CA ILE A 101 -4.00 2.23 0.83
C ILE A 101 -4.36 1.13 1.86
N SER A 102 -3.42 0.26 2.20
CA SER A 102 -3.62 -0.80 3.21
C SER A 102 -3.88 -0.25 4.62
N ILE A 103 -3.27 0.87 5.01
CA ILE A 103 -3.51 1.49 6.32
C ILE A 103 -4.83 2.28 6.35
N ILE A 104 -5.26 2.87 5.23
CA ILE A 104 -6.53 3.60 5.14
C ILE A 104 -7.72 2.62 5.11
N ALA A 105 -7.62 1.50 4.39
CA ALA A 105 -8.77 0.62 4.14
C ALA A 105 -9.58 0.19 5.41
N PRO A 106 -8.97 -0.08 6.58
CA PRO A 106 -9.69 -0.36 7.83
C PRO A 106 -10.56 0.78 8.37
N THR A 107 -10.34 2.03 7.95
CA THR A 107 -11.16 3.18 8.38
C THR A 107 -12.51 3.22 7.65
N MET A 108 -12.60 2.55 6.49
CA MET A 108 -13.81 2.46 5.65
C MET A 108 -14.78 1.36 6.15
N LYS A 109 -15.14 1.40 7.43
CA LYS A 109 -15.87 0.32 8.13
C LYS A 109 -17.27 0.00 7.57
N GLN A 110 -17.84 0.91 6.80
CA GLN A 110 -19.20 0.79 6.26
C GLN A 110 -19.25 -0.17 5.04
N ASP A 111 -18.13 -0.36 4.33
CA ASP A 111 -18.11 -1.09 3.06
C ASP A 111 -17.58 -2.53 3.22
N LYS A 112 -18.49 -3.50 3.10
CA LYS A 112 -18.18 -4.94 3.22
C LYS A 112 -17.20 -5.43 2.15
N HIS A 113 -17.19 -4.84 0.95
CA HIS A 113 -16.26 -5.19 -0.11
C HIS A 113 -14.85 -4.70 0.21
N LEU A 114 -14.72 -3.48 0.74
CA LEU A 114 -13.43 -2.96 1.21
C LEU A 114 -12.89 -3.79 2.38
N ILE A 115 -13.73 -4.24 3.32
CA ILE A 115 -13.30 -5.13 4.40
C ILE A 115 -12.75 -6.46 3.86
N LYS A 116 -13.43 -7.06 2.87
CA LYS A 116 -12.99 -8.33 2.27
C LYS A 116 -11.71 -8.14 1.45
N GLY A 117 -11.64 -7.09 0.64
CA GLY A 117 -10.46 -6.74 -0.14
C GLY A 117 -9.26 -6.38 0.74
N ASN A 118 -9.47 -5.69 1.86
CA ASN A 118 -8.38 -5.35 2.78
C ASN A 118 -7.73 -6.59 3.39
N ARG A 119 -8.53 -7.63 3.69
CA ARG A 119 -7.98 -8.92 4.14
C ARG A 119 -7.12 -9.59 3.06
N LEU A 120 -7.51 -9.47 1.79
CA LEU A 120 -6.70 -9.95 0.67
C LEU A 120 -5.39 -9.17 0.56
N LEU A 121 -5.47 -7.84 0.62
CA LEU A 121 -4.30 -6.95 0.59
C LEU A 121 -3.33 -7.25 1.74
N ASP A 122 -3.85 -7.52 2.95
CA ASP A 122 -3.04 -7.96 4.10
C ASP A 122 -2.29 -9.27 3.82
N SER A 123 -2.93 -10.23 3.15
CA SER A 123 -2.28 -11.47 2.76
C SER A 123 -1.18 -11.23 1.73
N MET A 124 -1.45 -10.41 0.71
CA MET A 124 -0.49 -10.08 -0.35
C MET A 124 0.76 -9.40 0.21
N ILE A 125 0.58 -8.43 1.12
CA ILE A 125 1.70 -7.77 1.82
C ILE A 125 2.45 -8.78 2.69
N GLY A 126 1.74 -9.65 3.40
CA GLY A 126 2.35 -10.72 4.19
C GLY A 126 3.22 -11.67 3.34
N ASP A 127 2.75 -12.04 2.15
CA ASP A 127 3.50 -12.91 1.24
C ASP A 127 4.68 -12.17 0.60
N ALA A 128 4.55 -10.87 0.32
CA ALA A 128 5.67 -10.04 -0.13
C ALA A 128 6.77 -9.93 0.94
N ILE A 129 6.41 -9.78 2.22
CA ILE A 129 7.39 -9.79 3.32
C ILE A 129 8.12 -11.14 3.38
N LYS A 130 7.40 -12.25 3.24
CA LYS A 130 8.03 -13.59 3.18
C LYS A 130 8.96 -13.71 1.97
N PHE A 131 8.54 -13.23 0.80
CA PHE A 131 9.33 -13.24 -0.42
C PHE A 131 10.62 -12.42 -0.27
N TYR A 132 10.52 -11.22 0.32
CA TYR A 132 11.68 -10.38 0.66
C TYR A 132 12.65 -11.12 1.59
N ARG A 133 12.15 -11.68 2.69
CA ARG A 133 12.98 -12.40 3.68
C ARG A 133 13.61 -13.69 3.16
N ALA A 134 12.93 -14.37 2.23
CA ALA A 134 13.43 -15.60 1.61
C ALA A 134 14.59 -15.34 0.63
N LYS A 135 14.76 -14.10 0.18
CA LYS A 135 15.92 -13.68 -0.60
C LYS A 135 16.92 -13.02 0.36
N PRO A 136 18.01 -13.68 0.75
CA PRO A 136 19.04 -13.00 1.53
C PRO A 136 19.45 -11.74 0.78
N ALA A 137 19.60 -10.62 1.51
CA ALA A 137 20.33 -9.48 0.99
C ALA A 137 21.63 -10.02 0.39
N THR A 138 21.91 -9.71 -0.85
CA THR A 138 23.19 -10.06 -1.46
C THR A 138 24.28 -9.29 -0.71
N SER A 139 24.75 -9.85 0.40
CA SER A 139 25.92 -9.40 1.14
C SER A 139 26.90 -10.56 1.20
N ASP A 140 28.09 -10.29 0.66
CA ASP A 140 29.36 -10.95 0.97
C ASP A 140 29.49 -12.44 0.71
N LYS A 141 29.83 -12.76 -0.55
CA LYS A 141 30.95 -13.67 -0.85
C LYS A 141 31.74 -13.15 -2.04
N LEU A 142 32.52 -12.09 -1.81
CA LEU A 142 33.85 -11.98 -2.43
C LEU A 142 34.82 -12.61 -1.42
N ASN A 143 35.02 -13.92 -1.57
CA ASN A 143 36.27 -14.56 -1.16
C ASN A 143 37.21 -14.50 -2.36
#